data_AF-A0A933IDY3-F1
#
_entry.id   AF-A0A933IDY3-F1
#
_cell.length_a   1.000
_cell.length_b   1.000
_cell.length_c   1.000
_cell.angle_alpha   90.00
_cell.angle_beta   90.00
_cell.angle_gamma   90.00
#
_symmetry.space_group_name_H-M   'P 1'
#
loop_
_entity.id
_entity.type
_entity.pdbx_description
1 polymer ?
#
loop_
_entity_poly.entity_id
_entity_poly.type
_entity_poly.pdbx_seq_one_letter_code
_entity_poly.pdbx_strand_id
1 'polypeptide(L)' 'MTNQEIRQAVGKRVKLDLAPQAPGGPTRTGRIVGILDAADGLVVTFTPEDAPGSQVTYHAHYIRAIHPA' A
#
# COMPACT_ATOMS: atom_id res chain seq x y z
N MET A 1 8.17 -8.12 -4.87
CA MET A 1 6.72 -8.21 -5.15
C MET A 1 6.43 -7.61 -6.52
N THR A 2 5.49 -8.16 -7.28
CA THR A 2 5.14 -7.71 -8.64
C THR A 2 3.99 -6.70 -8.60
N ASN A 3 3.99 -5.73 -9.52
CA ASN A 3 2.92 -4.73 -9.68
C ASN A 3 1.53 -5.36 -9.91
N GLN A 4 1.49 -6.59 -10.44
CA GLN A 4 0.25 -7.35 -10.63
C GLN A 4 -0.39 -7.78 -9.29
N GLU A 5 0.40 -8.17 -8.29
CA GLU A 5 -0.12 -8.56 -6.97
C GLU A 5 -0.80 -7.37 -6.29
N ILE A 6 -0.18 -6.19 -6.40
CA ILE A 6 -0.72 -4.93 -5.88
C ILE A 6 -2.06 -4.60 -6.56
N ARG A 7 -2.13 -4.75 -7.89
CA ARG A 7 -3.36 -4.54 -8.68
C ARG A 7 -4.49 -5.46 -8.22
N GLN A 8 -4.19 -6.72 -7.91
CA GLN A 8 -5.17 -7.71 -7.43
C GLN A 8 -5.61 -7.49 -5.98
N ALA A 9 -4.85 -6.71 -5.20
CA ALA A 9 -5.16 -6.34 -3.83
C ALA A 9 -5.99 -5.05 -3.72
N VAL A 10 -6.21 -4.31 -4.82
CA VAL A 10 -7.06 -3.11 -4.84
C VAL A 10 -8.47 -3.45 -4.37
N GLY A 11 -8.99 -2.61 -3.48
CA GLY A 11 -10.30 -2.77 -2.86
C GLY A 11 -10.34 -3.76 -1.69
N LYS A 12 -9.26 -4.49 -1.41
CA LYS A 12 -9.18 -5.48 -0.32
C LYS A 12 -8.54 -4.89 0.93
N ARG A 13 -8.95 -5.44 2.08
CA ARG A 13 -8.27 -5.21 3.36
C ARG A 13 -7.01 -6.07 3.41
N VAL A 14 -5.88 -5.43 3.66
CA VAL A 14 -4.55 -6.06 3.64
C VAL A 14 -3.67 -5.47 4.74
N LYS A 15 -2.68 -6.24 5.14
CA LYS A 15 -1.53 -5.80 5.92
C LYS A 15 -0.35 -5.62 4.97
N LEU A 16 0.12 -4.39 4.84
CA LEU A 16 1.31 -4.01 4.08
C LEU A 16 2.54 -4.19 4.97
N ASP A 17 3.56 -4.86 4.43
CA ASP A 17 4.93 -4.79 4.93
C ASP A 17 5.70 -3.76 4.10
N LEU A 18 6.20 -2.74 4.77
CA LEU A 18 6.84 -1.59 4.17
C LEU A 18 8.34 -1.59 4.46
N ALA A 19 9.11 -1.06 3.53
CA ALA A 19 10.52 -0.79 3.74
C ALA A 19 10.71 0.18 4.92
N PRO A 20 11.81 0.09 5.68
CA PRO A 20 12.04 0.96 6.86
C PRO A 20 12.11 2.45 6.52
N GLN A 21 12.38 2.77 5.26
CA GLN A 21 12.39 4.12 4.68
C GLN A 21 10.99 4.65 4.31
N ALA A 22 9.94 3.83 4.43
CA ALA A 22 8.58 4.23 4.10
C ALA A 22 7.91 5.01 5.24
N PRO A 23 7.08 6.02 4.93
CA PRO A 23 6.38 6.80 5.95
C PRO A 23 5.29 5.99 6.66
N GLY A 24 5.27 6.04 7.99
CA GLY A 24 4.22 5.39 8.79
C GLY A 24 4.54 4.00 9.32
N GLY A 25 5.82 3.60 9.30
CA GLY A 25 6.33 2.42 10.01
C GLY A 25 6.50 1.16 9.16
N PRO A 26 7.08 0.10 9.72
CA PRO A 26 7.44 -1.11 8.98
C PRO A 26 6.23 -1.95 8.54
N THR A 27 5.09 -1.83 9.22
CA THR A 27 3.85 -2.52 8.81
C THR A 27 2.63 -1.64 9.00
N ARG A 28 1.66 -1.76 8.09
CA ARG A 28 0.39 -1.01 8.13
C ARG A 28 -0.78 -1.90 7.73
N THR A 29 -1.85 -1.89 8.52
CA THR A 29 -3.10 -2.61 8.21
C THR A 29 -4.18 -1.61 7.78
N GLY A 30 -4.94 -1.97 6.74
CA GLY A 30 -5.79 -1.03 6.02
C GLY A 30 -6.34 -1.59 4.73
N ARG A 31 -6.87 -0.71 3.90
CA ARG A 31 -7.46 -1.05 2.61
C ARG A 31 -6.70 -0.35 1.49
N ILE A 32 -6.38 -1.09 0.44
CA ILE A 32 -5.88 -0.46 -0.80
C ILE A 32 -7.08 0.15 -1.51
N VAL A 33 -7.09 1.47 -1.66
CA VAL A 33 -8.16 2.22 -2.31
C VAL A 33 -7.99 2.20 -3.81
N GLY A 34 -6.75 2.31 -4.28
CA GLY A 34 -6.44 2.41 -5.70
C GLY A 34 -4.95 2.43 -5.96
N ILE A 35 -4.62 2.53 -7.24
CA ILE A 35 -3.25 2.66 -7.74
C ILE A 35 -3.21 3.76 -8.79
N LEU A 36 -2.05 4.40 -8.89
CA LEU A 36 -1.74 5.42 -9.88
C LEU A 36 -0.42 5.04 -10.57
N ASP A 37 -0.43 5.02 -11.89
CA ASP A 37 0.80 4.85 -12.68
C ASP A 37 1.44 6.24 -12.83
N ALA A 38 2.48 6.51 -12.05
CA ALA A 38 3.22 7.77 -12.10
C ALA A 38 4.48 7.61 -12.97
N ALA A 39 5.07 8.73 -13.41
CA ALA A 39 6.27 8.72 -14.23
C ALA A 39 7.47 8.01 -13.57
N ASP A 40 7.54 8.02 -12.24
CA ASP A 40 8.57 7.36 -11.41
C ASP A 40 8.18 5.91 -11.02
N GLY A 41 7.00 5.45 -11.43
CA GLY A 41 6.52 4.09 -11.19
C GLY A 41 5.15 4.03 -10.52
N LEU A 42 4.76 2.82 -10.12
CA LEU A 42 3.45 2.57 -9.57
C LEU A 42 3.33 3.14 -8.15
N VAL A 43 2.25 3.85 -7.89
CA VAL A 43 1.89 4.42 -6.59
C VAL A 43 0.59 3.77 -6.10
N VAL A 44 0.50 3.49 -4.81
CA VAL A 44 -0.60 2.77 -4.16
C VAL A 44 -1.22 3.67 -3.12
N THR A 45 -2.51 3.92 -3.24
CA THR A 45 -3.29 4.68 -2.26
C THR A 45 -3.88 3.72 -1.24
N PHE A 46 -3.64 3.99 0.04
CA PHE A 46 -3.98 3.11 1.15
C PHE A 46 -4.69 3.89 2.24
N THR A 47 -5.79 3.35 2.74
CA THR A 47 -6.50 3.87 3.91
C THR A 47 -6.15 3.00 5.12
N PRO A 48 -5.37 3.50 6.09
CA PRO A 48 -5.07 2.77 7.33
C PRO A 48 -6.32 2.66 8.22
N GLU A 49 -6.43 1.55 8.96
CA GLU A 49 -7.54 1.36 9.92
C GLU A 49 -7.40 2.20 11.18
N ASP A 50 -6.16 2.51 11.58
CA ASP A 50 -5.82 3.31 12.76
C ASP A 50 -6.15 4.81 12.57
N ALA A 51 -6.30 5.26 11.33
CA ALA A 51 -6.69 6.64 11.00
C ALA A 51 -7.77 6.65 9.91
N PRO A 52 -9.01 6.25 10.24
CA PRO A 52 -10.11 6.21 9.29
C PRO A 52 -10.41 7.62 8.76
N GLY A 53 -10.43 7.76 7.44
CA GLY A 53 -10.60 9.05 6.74
C GLY A 53 -9.29 9.66 6.24
N SER A 54 -8.14 9.21 6.74
CA SER A 54 -6.84 9.55 6.17
C SER A 54 -6.49 8.62 5.01
N GLN A 55 -5.86 9.16 3.97
CA GLN A 55 -5.28 8.38 2.88
C GLN A 55 -3.78 8.61 2.86
N VAL A 56 -3.03 7.52 2.69
CA VAL A 56 -1.58 7.55 2.57
C VAL A 56 -1.21 6.94 1.23
N THR A 57 -0.24 7.54 0.56
CA THR A 57 0.22 7.07 -0.75
C THR A 57 1.64 6.53 -0.64
N TYR A 58 1.85 5.33 -1.18
CA TYR A 58 3.12 4.63 -1.15
C TYR A 58 3.57 4.31 -2.58
N HIS A 59 4.82 4.61 -2.91
CA HIS A 59 5.40 4.02 -4.12
C HIS A 59 5.50 2.50 -3.94
N ALA A 60 5.21 1.74 -4.99
CA ALA A 60 5.23 0.28 -4.99
C ALA A 60 6.61 -0.28 -4.57
N HIS A 61 7.71 0.44 -4.85
CA HIS A 61 9.05 0.05 -4.42
C HIS A 61 9.23 0.03 -2.89
N TYR A 62 8.41 0.78 -2.15
CA TYR A 62 8.41 0.75 -0.68
C TYR A 62 7.64 -0.44 -0.11
N ILE A 63 6.77 -1.08 -0.89
CA ILE A 63 5.94 -2.18 -0.40
C ILE A 63 6.68 -3.50 -0.65
N ARG A 64 7.12 -4.16 0.43
CA ARG A 64 7.89 -5.40 0.36
C ARG A 64 6.98 -6.61 0.17
N ALA A 65 5.87 -6.63 0.91
CA ALA A 65 4.87 -7.69 0.86
C ALA A 65 3.46 -7.15 1.16
N ILE A 66 2.46 -7.84 0.60
CA ILE A 66 1.05 -7.63 0.91
C ILE A 66 0.53 -8.94 1.50
N HIS A 67 -0.01 -8.87 2.69
CA HIS A 67 -0.67 -9.99 3.33
C HIS A 67 -2.18 -9.75 3.36
N PRO A 68 -3.02 -10.72 2.98
CA PRO A 68 -4.44 -10.64 3.27
C PRO A 68 -4.64 -10.53 4.79
N ALA A 69 -5.53 -9.62 5.21
CA ALA A 69 -5.90 -9.43 6.61
C ALA A 69 -7.00 -10.40 7.04
#